data_AF-A0A3Q1GG60-F1
#
_entry.id   AF-A0A3Q1GG60-F1
#
_cell.length_a   1.000
_cell.length_b   1.000
_cell.length_c   1.000
_cell.angle_alpha   90.00
_cell.angle_beta   90.00
_cell.angle_gamma   90.00
#
_symmetry.space_group_name_H-M   'P 1'
#
loop_
_entity.id
_entity.type
_entity.pdbx_description
1 polymer ?
#
loop_
_entity_poly.entity_id
_entity_poly.type
_entity_poly.pdbx_seq_one_letter_code
_entity_poly.pdbx_strand_id
1 'polypeptide(L)' 'MVRWFHRDISGLQAEEMLKTRGISGSFLARPSKKNVGDFSLSVRTETEPSSSSNTRSTARTRPQRGASL' A
#
# COMPACT_ATOMS: atom_id res chain seq x y z
N MET A 1 -12.62 -17.92 -16.90
CA MET A 1 -12.33 -17.72 -15.47
C MET A 1 -10.92 -17.18 -15.33
N VAL A 2 -10.75 -15.98 -14.77
CA VAL A 2 -9.42 -15.40 -14.51
C VAL A 2 -8.73 -16.19 -13.40
N ARG A 3 -7.50 -16.65 -13.65
CA ARG A 3 -6.69 -17.37 -12.67
C ARG A 3 -6.18 -16.35 -11.66
N TRP A 4 -6.71 -16.39 -10.45
CA TRP A 4 -6.28 -15.54 -9.34
C TRP A 4 -5.08 -16.13 -8.59
N PHE A 5 -4.80 -17.43 -8.75
CA PHE A 5 -3.69 -18.12 -8.10
C PHE A 5 -2.60 -18.52 -9.08
N HIS A 6 -1.37 -18.11 -8.77
CA HIS A 6 -0.18 -18.38 -9.58
C HIS A 6 0.90 -19.07 -8.75
N ARG A 7 1.23 -20.32 -9.11
CA ARG A 7 2.16 -21.18 -8.36
C ARG A 7 3.63 -20.78 -8.52
N ASP A 8 3.97 -20.18 -9.66
CA ASP A 8 5.37 -19.93 -10.04
C ASP A 8 5.58 -18.49 -10.50
N ILE A 9 5.23 -17.53 -9.65
CA ILE A 9 5.52 -16.12 -9.90
C ILE A 9 6.18 -15.47 -8.68
N SER A 10 7.09 -14.53 -8.94
CA SER A 10 7.69 -13.71 -7.88
C SER A 10 6.81 -12.52 -7.52
N GLY A 11 7.13 -11.81 -6.42
CA GLY A 11 6.46 -10.55 -6.08
C GLY A 11 6.57 -9.51 -7.19
N LEU A 12 7.74 -9.37 -7.80
CA LEU A 12 7.98 -8.44 -8.90
C LEU A 12 7.14 -8.77 -10.13
N GLN A 13 7.07 -10.06 -10.50
CA GLN A 13 6.22 -10.50 -11.61
C GLN A 13 4.73 -10.29 -11.31
N ALA A 14 4.29 -10.52 -10.07
CA ALA A 14 2.92 -10.23 -9.65
C ALA A 14 2.57 -8.75 -9.81
N GLU A 15 3.46 -7.86 -9.36
CA GLU A 15 3.30 -6.42 -9.53
C GLU A 15 3.25 -5.99 -10.99
N GLU A 16 4.15 -6.50 -11.83
CA GLU A 16 4.19 -6.20 -13.27
C GLU A 16 2.89 -6.65 -13.95
N MET A 17 2.42 -7.87 -13.68
CA MET A 17 1.15 -8.35 -14.25
C MET A 17 -0.04 -7.49 -13.82
N LEU A 18 -0.10 -7.12 -12.54
CA LEU A 18 -1.15 -6.24 -12.02
C LEU A 18 -1.06 -4.85 -12.67
N LYS A 19 0.13 -4.30 -12.92
CA LYS A 19 0.36 -3.01 -13.59
C LYS A 19 0.01 -3.05 -15.08
N THR A 20 0.40 -4.10 -15.80
CA THR A 20 0.22 -4.20 -17.26
C THR A 20 -1.19 -4.67 -17.64
N ARG A 21 -1.78 -5.59 -16.88
CA ARG A 21 -3.06 -6.25 -17.24
C ARG A 21 -4.17 -6.06 -16.20
N GLY A 22 -3.81 -5.77 -14.95
CA GLY A 22 -4.79 -5.54 -13.89
C GLY A 22 -5.42 -4.15 -13.98
N ILE A 23 -6.54 -3.97 -13.28
CA ILE A 23 -7.19 -2.68 -13.01
C ILE A 23 -7.13 -2.38 -11.50
N SER A 24 -7.54 -1.20 -11.07
CA SER A 24 -7.67 -0.89 -9.63
C SER A 24 -8.55 -1.92 -8.93
N GLY A 25 -8.09 -2.44 -7.80
CA GLY A 25 -8.73 -3.54 -7.07
C GLY A 25 -8.42 -4.94 -7.60
N SER A 26 -7.69 -5.09 -8.71
CA SER A 26 -7.23 -6.40 -9.15
C SER A 26 -6.26 -7.00 -8.14
N PHE A 27 -6.38 -8.31 -7.93
CA PHE A 27 -5.53 -9.04 -6.99
C PHE A 27 -5.15 -10.41 -7.54
N LEU A 28 -4.08 -10.95 -6.99
CA LEU A 28 -3.69 -12.33 -7.19
C LEU A 28 -2.98 -12.87 -5.94
N ALA A 29 -3.03 -14.18 -5.77
CA ALA A 29 -2.34 -14.92 -4.72
C ALA A 29 -1.19 -15.73 -5.32
N ARG A 30 -0.09 -15.82 -4.58
CA ARG A 30 1.09 -16.61 -4.93
C ARG A 30 1.69 -17.26 -3.69
N PRO A 31 2.40 -18.40 -3.80
CA PRO A 31 3.19 -18.91 -2.70
C PRO A 31 4.31 -17.94 -2.34
N SER A 32 4.67 -17.90 -1.06
CA SER A 32 5.80 -17.11 -0.57
C SER A 32 7.10 -17.80 -0.97
N LYS A 33 8.03 -17.01 -1.54
CA LYS A 33 9.34 -17.50 -1.97
C LYS A 33 10.35 -17.55 -0.82
N LYS A 34 10.03 -16.89 0.30
CA LYS A 34 10.87 -16.85 1.52
C LYS A 34 10.45 -17.89 2.56
N ASN A 35 9.15 -18.11 2.74
CA ASN A 35 8.62 -19.06 3.71
C ASN A 35 7.83 -20.14 2.96
N VAL A 36 8.37 -21.36 2.92
CA VAL A 36 7.69 -22.50 2.30
C VAL A 36 6.43 -22.83 3.11
N GLY A 37 5.28 -22.87 2.44
CA GLY A 37 3.98 -23.12 3.07
C GLY A 37 3.12 -21.87 3.29
N ASP A 38 3.72 -20.68 3.23
CA ASP A 38 3.00 -19.41 3.29
C ASP A 38 2.54 -18.92 1.92
N PHE A 39 1.52 -18.06 1.94
CA PHE A 39 1.00 -17.37 0.75
C PHE A 39 1.17 -15.86 0.87
N SER A 40 1.37 -15.22 -0.26
CA SER A 40 1.38 -13.76 -0.39
C SER A 40 0.24 -13.32 -1.30
N LEU A 41 -0.47 -12.28 -0.89
CA LEU A 41 -1.49 -11.61 -1.69
C LEU A 41 -0.89 -10.33 -2.28
N SER A 42 -1.05 -10.13 -3.59
CA SER A 42 -0.65 -8.91 -4.28
C SER A 42 -1.91 -8.21 -4.81
N VAL A 43 -2.04 -6.92 -4.53
CA VAL A 43 -3.22 -6.12 -4.87
C VAL A 43 -2.78 -4.84 -5.59
N ARG A 44 -3.47 -4.47 -6.67
CA ARG A 44 -3.30 -3.18 -7.32
C ARG A 44 -4.21 -2.15 -6.68
N THR A 45 -3.63 -1.23 -5.93
CA THR A 45 -4.32 -0.02 -5.50
C THR A 45 -4.15 1.06 -6.57
N GLU A 46 -5.16 1.89 -6.78
CA GLU A 46 -4.90 3.16 -7.46
C GLU A 46 -3.98 3.97 -6.56
N THR A 47 -2.84 4.40 -7.10
CA THR A 47 -2.11 5.45 -6.40
C THR A 47 -2.94 6.69 -6.63
N GLU A 48 -3.74 7.07 -5.63
CA GLU A 48 -4.12 8.46 -5.51
C GLU A 48 -2.80 9.25 -5.59
N PRO A 49 -2.69 10.28 -6.45
CA PRO A 49 -1.57 11.19 -6.37
C PRO A 49 -1.68 11.86 -5.01
N SER A 50 -1.06 11.23 -4.00
CA SER A 50 -0.79 11.78 -2.70
C SER A 50 0.08 13.00 -2.97
N SER A 51 -0.61 14.12 -3.23
CA SER A 51 -0.12 15.44 -2.98
C SER A 51 0.39 15.38 -1.55
N SER A 52 1.69 15.12 -1.42
CA SER A 52 2.41 15.27 -0.18
C SER A 52 2.40 16.75 0.14
N SER A 53 1.26 17.25 0.62
CA SER A 53 1.17 18.49 1.36
C SER A 53 1.86 18.23 2.69
N ASN A 54 3.19 18.19 2.65
CA ASN A 54 4.04 18.21 3.82
C ASN A 54 4.04 19.66 4.36
N THR A 55 2.86 20.17 4.75
CA THR A 55 2.77 21.41 5.51
C THR A 55 3.21 21.09 6.94
N ARG A 56 4.48 21.32 7.23
CA ARG A 56 4.96 21.45 8.61
C ARG A 56 4.27 22.68 9.21
N SER A 57 3.09 22.47 9.80
CA SER A 57 2.44 23.46 10.66
C SER A 57 3.24 23.57 11.95
N THR A 58 4.19 24.51 12.01
CA THR A 58 4.84 24.92 13.26
C THR A 58 3.83 25.71 14.10
N ALA A 59 2.98 25.01 14.86
CA ALA A 59 2.11 25.66 15.84
C ALA A 59 2.92 25.99 17.11
N ARG A 60 3.61 27.13 17.08
CA ARG A 60 4.15 27.77 18.29
C ARG A 60 2.99 28.44 19.03
N THR A 61 2.29 27.70 19.88
CA THR A 61 1.29 28.30 20.77
C THR A 61 1.94 28.66 22.10
N ARG A 62 2.20 29.96 22.21
CA ARG A 62 2.60 30.71 23.41
C ARG A 62 1.57 30.50 24.53
N PRO A 63 1.91 30.01 25.73
CA PRO A 63 0.96 30.06 26.85
C PRO A 63 0.83 31.52 27.30
N GLN A 64 -0.37 32.08 27.12
CA GLN A 64 -0.77 33.38 27.65
C GLN A 64 -1.74 33.15 28.81
N ARG A 65 -1.34 33.67 29.98
CA ARG A 65 -2.15 34.17 31.09
C ARG A 65 -3.17 33.23 31.76
N GLY A 66 -2.93 32.99 33.06
CA GLY A 66 -3.54 33.84 34.07
C GLY A 66 -4.62 33.21 34.97
N ALA A 67 -4.49 33.51 36.26
CA ALA A 67 -5.54 33.69 37.27
C ALA A 67 -6.34 32.46 37.72
N SER A 68 -6.15 32.08 38.99
CA SER A 68 -7.26 32.04 39.96
C SER A 68 -6.73 31.91 41.39
N LEU A 69 -7.21 32.86 42.22
CA LEU A 69 -7.40 32.91 43.68
C LEU A 69 -6.21 32.62 44.61
#